data_AF-B4WUB3-F1
#
_entry.id   AF-B4WUB3-F1
#
_cell.length_a   1.000
_cell.length_b   1.000
_cell.length_c   1.000
_cell.angle_alpha   90.00
_cell.angle_beta   90.00
_cell.angle_gamma   90.00
#
_symmetry.space_group_name_H-M   'P 1'
#
loop_
_entity.id
_entity.type
_entity.pdbx_description
1 polymer ?
#
loop_
_entity_poly.entity_id
_entity_poly.type
_entity_poly.pdbx_seq_one_letter_code
_entity_poly.pdbx_strand_id
1 'polypeptide(L)' 'MNNIVEQDHRFIKRRVKPGLGFGSFNTARRTLKGYETMNMIRKGQIEGAEKGDVIGQLCFINGIFGGAA' A
#
# COMPACT_ATOMS: atom_id res chain seq x y z
N MET A 1 -13.57 -11.28 -19.14
CA MET A 1 -14.13 -10.09 -18.46
C MET A 1 -13.33 -9.81 -17.20
N ASN A 2 -12.67 -8.66 -17.13
CA ASN A 2 -11.84 -8.22 -16.00
C ASN A 2 -12.73 -7.50 -14.98
N ASN A 3 -13.25 -8.21 -13.99
CA ASN A 3 -13.91 -7.52 -12.88
C ASN A 3 -12.84 -6.90 -11.98
N ILE A 4 -12.98 -5.61 -11.65
CA ILE A 4 -12.05 -4.87 -10.77
C ILE A 4 -11.91 -5.58 -9.42
N VAL A 5 -13.00 -6.13 -8.91
CA VAL A 5 -13.03 -6.92 -7.66
C VAL A 5 -12.15 -8.18 -7.76
N GLU A 6 -12.22 -8.88 -8.88
CA GLU A 6 -11.43 -10.11 -9.09
C GLU A 6 -9.94 -9.80 -9.25
N GLN A 7 -9.60 -8.66 -9.87
CA GLN A 7 -8.21 -8.22 -9.98
C GLN A 7 -7.61 -7.82 -8.63
N ASP A 8 -8.36 -7.05 -7.83
CA ASP A 8 -7.90 -6.61 -6.52
C ASP A 8 -7.69 -7.83 -5.59
N HIS A 9 -8.64 -8.76 -5.59
CA HIS A 9 -8.50 -10.03 -4.86
C HIS A 9 -7.26 -10.83 -5.29
N ARG A 10 -6.99 -10.90 -6.60
CA ARG A 10 -5.79 -11.56 -7.14
C ARG A 10 -4.51 -10.88 -6.67
N PHE A 11 -4.47 -9.55 -6.63
CA PHE A 11 -3.33 -8.80 -6.13
C PHE A 11 -3.06 -9.11 -4.65
N ILE A 12 -4.10 -9.06 -3.80
CA ILE A 12 -3.98 -9.40 -2.38
C ILE A 12 -3.53 -10.85 -2.18
N LYS A 13 -4.16 -11.82 -2.87
CA LYS A 13 -3.74 -13.24 -2.81
C LYS A 13 -2.28 -13.42 -3.16
N ARG A 14 -1.79 -12.77 -4.22
CA ARG A 14 -0.38 -12.89 -4.65
C ARG A 14 0.60 -12.36 -3.59
N ARG A 15 0.25 -11.27 -2.92
CA ARG A 15 1.09 -10.63 -1.88
C ARG A 15 1.09 -11.41 -0.57
N VAL A 16 -0.03 -12.04 -0.22
CA VAL A 16 -0.23 -12.72 1.06
C VAL A 16 0.22 -14.19 1.01
N LYS A 17 0.18 -14.84 -0.16
CA LYS A 17 0.53 -16.25 -0.34
C LYS A 17 1.92 -16.65 0.21
N PRO A 18 3.00 -15.86 0.05
CA PRO A 18 4.30 -16.18 0.64
C PRO A 18 4.30 -16.18 2.18
N GLY A 19 3.40 -15.42 2.81
CA GLY A 19 3.28 -15.30 4.27
C GLY A 19 2.27 -16.25 4.91
N LEU A 20 1.82 -17.30 4.19
CA LEU A 20 0.82 -18.28 4.66
C LEU A 20 -0.57 -17.71 4.99
N GLY A 21 -0.91 -16.50 4.55
CA GLY A 21 -2.18 -15.87 4.92
C GLY A 21 -2.02 -14.75 5.93
N PHE A 22 -3.13 -14.38 6.56
CA PHE A 22 -3.14 -13.51 7.72
C PHE A 22 -3.42 -14.35 8.96
N GLY A 23 -2.64 -14.18 10.03
CA GLY A 23 -2.85 -14.93 11.28
C GLY A 23 -4.08 -14.50 12.08
N SER A 24 -4.65 -13.31 11.81
CA SER A 24 -5.88 -12.83 12.45
C SER A 24 -6.55 -11.75 11.62
N PHE A 25 -7.84 -11.50 11.86
CA PHE A 25 -8.58 -10.41 11.23
C PHE A 25 -7.95 -9.03 11.47
N ASN A 26 -7.45 -8.80 12.69
CA ASN A 26 -6.78 -7.55 13.04
C ASN A 26 -5.50 -7.34 12.22
N THR A 27 -4.73 -8.41 12.01
CA THR A 27 -3.52 -8.37 11.18
C THR A 27 -3.88 -8.12 9.72
N ALA A 28 -4.88 -8.82 9.19
CA ALA A 28 -5.38 -8.62 7.83
C ALA A 28 -5.79 -7.15 7.60
N ARG A 29 -6.59 -6.58 8.51
CA ARG A 29 -7.07 -5.20 8.43
C ARG A 29 -5.92 -4.19 8.40
N ARG A 30 -4.90 -4.36 9.25
CA ARG A 30 -3.72 -3.47 9.30
C ARG A 30 -2.91 -3.58 8.00
N THR A 31 -2.67 -4.79 7.51
CA THR A 31 -1.89 -5.01 6.29
C THR A 31 -2.61 -4.47 5.05
N LEU A 32 -3.92 -4.69 4.92
CA LEU A 32 -4.72 -4.13 3.82
C LEU A 32 -4.69 -2.60 3.82
N LYS A 33 -4.83 -1.97 5.00
CA LYS A 33 -4.72 -0.51 5.12
C LYS A 33 -3.34 -0.01 4.68
N GLY A 34 -2.27 -0.72 5.03
CA GLY A 34 -0.93 -0.40 4.54
C GLY A 34 -0.80 -0.49 3.01
N TYR A 35 -1.37 -1.52 2.38
CA TYR A 35 -1.37 -1.63 0.91
C TYR A 35 -2.15 -0.50 0.24
N GLU A 36 -3.29 -0.12 0.81
CA GLU A 36 -4.08 1.01 0.33
C GLU A 36 -3.28 2.32 0.41
N THR A 37 -2.64 2.59 1.56
CA THR A 37 -1.78 3.76 1.75
C THR A 37 -0.65 3.80 0.72
N MET A 38 0.05 2.67 0.51
CA MET A 38 1.13 2.60 -0.49
C MET A 38 0.61 2.83 -1.92
N ASN A 39 -0.60 2.37 -2.23
CA ASN A 39 -1.21 2.60 -3.54
C ASN A 39 -1.62 4.06 -3.73
N MET A 40 -2.10 4.75 -2.67
CA MET A 40 -2.40 6.18 -2.70
C MET A 40 -1.14 7.02 -2.96
N ILE A 41 -0.04 6.71 -2.28
CA ILE A 41 1.27 7.34 -2.51
C ILE A 41 1.69 7.16 -3.98
N ARG A 42 1.72 5.91 -4.46
CA ARG A 42 2.13 5.59 -5.84
C ARG A 42 1.26 6.29 -6.90
N LYS A 43 -0.03 6.45 -6.63
CA LYS A 43 -0.98 7.13 -7.53
C LYS A 43 -0.90 8.65 -7.46
N GLY A 44 -0.17 9.22 -6.51
CA GLY A 44 -0.09 10.65 -6.30
C GLY A 44 -1.35 11.27 -5.71
N GLN A 45 -2.09 10.51 -4.91
CA GLN A 45 -3.34 10.98 -4.29
C GLN A 45 -3.11 11.77 -3.00
N ILE A 46 -1.85 12.09 -2.69
CA ILE A 46 -1.41 12.74 -1.47
C ILE A 46 -0.81 14.08 -1.85
N GLU A 47 -1.25 15.12 -1.16
CA GLU A 47 -0.75 16.48 -1.32
C GLU A 47 0.76 16.53 -1.05
N GLY A 48 1.53 17.12 -1.98
CA GLY A 48 2.99 17.16 -1.90
C GLY A 48 3.71 15.86 -2.29
N ALA A 49 2.99 14.83 -2.74
CA ALA A 49 3.55 13.58 -3.23
C ALA A 49 2.86 13.16 -4.53
N GLU A 50 2.90 14.03 -5.53
CA GLU A 50 2.20 13.85 -6.81
C GLU A 50 2.73 12.66 -7.62
N LYS A 51 1.93 12.23 -8.62
CA LYS A 51 2.28 11.07 -9.44
C LYS A 51 3.47 11.40 -10.34
N GLY A 52 4.58 10.70 -10.13
CA GLY A 52 5.81 10.92 -10.90
C GLY A 52 6.79 11.88 -10.24
N ASP A 53 6.36 12.60 -9.20
CA ASP A 53 7.27 13.33 -8.31
C ASP A 53 7.93 12.36 -7.33
N VAL A 54 9.06 11.80 -7.76
CA VAL A 54 9.83 10.84 -6.96
C VAL A 54 10.38 11.50 -5.69
N ILE A 55 10.76 12.78 -5.74
CA ILE A 55 11.34 13.49 -4.59
C ILE A 55 10.24 13.81 -3.57
N GLY A 56 9.09 14.31 -4.00
CA GLY A 56 7.93 14.54 -3.12
C GLY A 56 7.44 13.25 -2.46
N GLN A 57 7.30 12.16 -3.22
CA GLN A 57 6.95 10.85 -2.66
C GLN A 57 8.00 10.34 -1.66
N LEU A 58 9.30 10.52 -1.94
CA LEU A 58 10.37 10.13 -1.02
C LEU A 58 10.34 10.96 0.27
N CYS A 59 10.21 12.28 0.16
CA CYS A 59 10.10 13.17 1.31
C CYS A 59 8.88 12.81 2.17
N PHE A 60 7.73 12.52 1.56
CA PHE A 60 6.54 12.08 2.26
C PHE A 60 6.74 10.76 3.01
N ILE A 61 7.30 9.74 2.34
CA ILE A 61 7.62 8.45 2.97
C ILE A 61 8.61 8.65 4.12
N ASN A 62 9.65 9.46 3.94
CA ASN A 62 10.62 9.75 4.98
C ASN A 62 10.01 10.55 6.14
N GLY A 63 9.03 11.42 5.89
CA GLY A 63 8.28 12.09 6.95
C GLY A 63 7.46 11.13 7.81
N ILE A 64 6.92 10.06 7.22
CA ILE A 64 6.12 9.05 7.94
C ILE A 64 7.02 8.03 8.67
N PHE A 65 8.09 7.58 8.02
CA PHE A 65 8.89 6.44 8.48
C PHE A 65 10.32 6.81 8.93
N GLY A 66 10.81 7.99 8.60
CA GLY A 66 12.18 8.45 8.89
C GLY A 66 12.39 9.05 10.28
N GLY A 67 11.34 9.12 11.09
CA GLY A 67 11.41 9.54 12.49
C GLY A 67 11.63 8.37 13.45
N ALA A 68 12.80 7.74 13.39
CA ALA A 68 13.35 6.89 14.45
C ALA A 68 14.85 6.71 14.22
N ALA A 69 15.64 7.70 14.64
CA ALA A 69 17.06 7.54 14.99
C ALA A 69 17.20 7.91 16.47
#